data_AF-A0A2V7TSD8-F1
#
_entry.id   AF-A0A2V7TSD8-F1
#
_cell.length_a   1.000
_cell.length_b   1.000
_cell.length_c   1.000
_cell.angle_alpha   90.00
_cell.angle_beta   90.00
_cell.angle_gamma   90.00
#
_symmetry.space_group_name_H-M   'P 1'
#
loop_
_entity.id
_entity.type
_entity.pdbx_description
1 polymer ?
#
loop_
_entity_poly.entity_id
_entity_poly.type
_entity_poly.pdbx_seq_one_letter_code
_entity_poly.pdbx_strand_id
1 'polypeptide(L)'
;MLAWCLSAKGDHEGARALITDRVKETAAADHDISFWLASFYAMEGMSDEAVEWVRRAIRLGNENYPLFADSSKLDRLRSDPRFQEILTELKRLWDERRARDQVGIA
;
A
#
# COMPACT_ATOMS: atom_id res chain seq x y z
N MET A 1 -3.44 11.47 -5.34
CA MET A 1 -3.33 11.48 -6.83
C MET A 1 -2.33 12.51 -7.35
N LEU A 2 -2.43 13.81 -7.01
CA LEU A 2 -1.50 14.83 -7.54
C LEU A 2 -0.01 14.52 -7.25
N ALA A 3 0.33 14.10 -6.03
CA ALA A 3 1.70 13.73 -5.67
C ALA A 3 2.27 12.60 -6.57
N TRP A 4 1.46 11.59 -6.90
CA TRP A 4 1.86 10.55 -7.86
C TRP A 4 2.07 11.10 -9.27
N CYS A 5 1.22 12.03 -9.71
CA CYS A 5 1.37 12.64 -11.03
C CYS A 5 2.67 13.44 -11.13
N LEU A 6 3.05 14.17 -10.09
CA LEU A 6 4.32 14.90 -10.03
C LEU A 6 5.51 13.94 -10.02
N SER A 7 5.46 12.91 -9.16
CA SER A 7 6.47 11.84 -9.10
C SER A 7 6.66 11.15 -10.45
N ALA A 8 5.57 10.77 -11.12
CA ALA A 8 5.61 10.13 -12.43
C ALA A 8 6.16 11.03 -13.54
N LYS A 9 6.07 12.36 -13.38
CA LYS A 9 6.66 13.36 -14.29
C LYS A 9 8.12 13.69 -13.96
N GLY A 10 8.68 13.09 -12.90
CA GLY A 10 10.03 13.36 -12.42
C GLY A 10 10.16 14.59 -11.52
N ASP A 11 9.06 15.30 -11.22
CA ASP A 11 9.05 16.39 -10.24
C ASP A 11 8.93 15.81 -8.83
N HIS A 12 10.01 15.17 -8.39
CA HIS A 12 10.09 14.48 -7.10
C HIS A 12 10.04 15.46 -5.91
N GLU A 13 10.58 16.68 -6.09
CA GLU A 13 10.55 17.70 -5.06
C GLU A 13 9.12 18.20 -4.82
N GLY A 14 8.41 18.61 -5.87
CA GLY A 14 7.03 19.03 -5.77
C GLY A 14 6.12 17.90 -5.28
N ALA A 15 6.39 16.67 -5.72
CA ALA A 15 5.68 15.48 -5.27
C ALA A 15 5.79 15.27 -3.75
N ARG A 16 7.01 15.34 -3.19
CA ARG A 16 7.25 15.18 -1.76
C ARG A 16 6.73 16.35 -0.93
N ALA A 17 6.77 17.58 -1.47
CA ALA A 17 6.22 18.75 -0.78
C ALA A 17 4.71 18.64 -0.48
N LEU A 18 3.97 17.84 -1.25
CA LEU A 18 2.56 17.58 -1.01
C LEU A 18 2.30 16.59 0.14
N ILE A 19 3.32 15.85 0.60
CA ILE A 19 3.20 14.90 1.70
C ILE A 19 3.52 15.60 3.02
N THR A 20 2.55 16.40 3.47
CA THR A 20 2.62 17.13 4.75
C THR A 20 2.30 16.21 5.93
N ASP A 21 2.60 16.67 7.15
CA ASP A 21 2.29 15.88 8.34
C ASP A 21 0.79 15.65 8.51
N ARG A 22 -0.06 16.61 8.11
CA ARG A 22 -1.52 16.43 8.07
C ARG A 22 -1.94 15.31 7.11
N VAL A 23 -1.25 15.15 5.98
CA VAL A 23 -1.50 14.03 5.07
C VAL A 23 -1.12 12.71 5.73
N LYS A 24 0.02 12.65 6.42
CA LYS A 24 0.45 11.45 7.16
C LYS A 24 -0.50 11.11 8.30
N GLU A 25 -0.99 12.10 9.05
CA GLU A 25 -1.99 11.91 10.11
C GLU A 25 -3.29 11.33 9.56
N THR A 26 -3.77 11.87 8.43
CA THR A 26 -4.95 11.36 7.76
C THR A 26 -4.72 9.92 7.27
N ALA A 27 -3.58 9.67 6.63
CA ALA A 27 -3.19 8.33 6.22
C ALA A 27 -3.13 7.36 7.40
N ALA A 28 -2.68 7.83 8.57
CA ALA A 28 -2.54 7.00 9.74
C ALA A 28 -3.88 6.47 10.27
N ALA A 29 -5.00 7.12 9.97
CA ALA A 29 -6.33 6.73 10.44
C ALA A 29 -7.16 5.96 9.41
N ASP A 30 -6.75 5.94 8.14
CA ASP A 30 -7.54 5.41 7.03
C ASP A 30 -6.73 4.40 6.20
N HIS A 31 -7.31 3.22 5.97
CA HIS A 31 -6.60 2.13 5.30
C HIS A 31 -6.33 2.39 3.81
N ASP A 32 -7.19 3.14 3.12
CA ASP A 32 -7.03 3.48 1.71
C ASP A 32 -5.99 4.59 1.55
N ILE A 33 -6.04 5.59 2.42
CA ILE A 33 -5.06 6.69 2.40
C ILE A 33 -3.68 6.17 2.82
N SER A 34 -3.60 5.23 3.78
CA SER A 34 -2.37 4.49 4.10
C SER A 34 -1.78 3.79 2.86
N PHE A 35 -2.61 3.05 2.11
CA PHE A 35 -2.16 2.40 0.87
C PHE A 35 -1.71 3.43 -0.18
N TRP A 36 -2.39 4.57 -0.28
CA TRP A 36 -2.01 5.60 -1.23
C TRP A 36 -0.65 6.21 -0.89
N LEU A 37 -0.42 6.48 0.39
CA LEU A 37 0.84 7.01 0.88
C LEU A 37 1.97 5.97 0.73
N ALA A 38 1.71 4.68 0.98
CA ALA A 38 2.66 3.60 0.71
C ALA A 38 3.08 3.55 -0.76
N SER A 39 2.10 3.61 -1.66
CA SER A 39 2.33 3.64 -3.11
C SER A 39 3.14 4.87 -3.54
N PHE A 40 2.91 6.02 -2.91
CA PHE A 40 3.71 7.22 -3.16
C PHE A 40 5.18 7.00 -2.76
N TYR A 41 5.43 6.51 -1.55
CA TYR A 41 6.80 6.25 -1.09
C TYR A 41 7.52 5.22 -1.97
N ALA A 42 6.83 4.18 -2.42
CA ALA A 42 7.39 3.21 -3.37
C ALA A 42 7.72 3.87 -4.73
N MET A 43 6.88 4.78 -5.22
CA MET A 43 7.15 5.56 -6.44
C MET A 43 8.36 6.50 -6.29
N GLU A 44 8.67 6.95 -5.07
CA GLU A 44 9.85 7.78 -4.78
C GLU A 44 11.11 6.98 -4.45
N GLY A 45 11.04 5.63 -4.45
CA GLY A 45 12.15 4.76 -4.08
C GLY A 45 12.43 4.72 -2.57
N MET A 46 11.49 5.21 -1.75
CA MET A 46 11.55 5.22 -0.29
C MET A 46 10.99 3.91 0.26
N SER A 47 11.71 2.81 0.05
CA SER A 47 11.21 1.45 0.30
C SER A 47 10.88 1.17 1.76
N ASP A 48 11.66 1.71 2.70
CA ASP A 48 11.43 1.50 4.14
C ASP A 48 10.09 2.10 4.58
N GLU A 49 9.84 3.36 4.23
CA GLU A 49 8.58 4.04 4.52
C GLU A 49 7.42 3.36 3.81
N ALA A 50 7.60 3.00 2.54
CA ALA A 50 6.56 2.33 1.77
C ALA A 50 6.12 1.03 2.43
N VAL A 51 7.06 0.18 2.87
CA VAL A 51 6.77 -1.08 3.56
C VAL A 51 6.00 -0.84 4.87
N GLU A 52 6.39 0.16 5.67
CA GLU A 52 5.67 0.44 6.92
C GLU A 52 4.23 0.91 6.66
N TRP A 53 4.03 1.76 5.65
CA TRP A 53 2.69 2.21 5.27
C TRP A 53 1.84 1.09 4.65
N VAL A 54 2.43 0.15 3.91
CA VAL A 54 1.74 -1.09 3.49
C VAL A 54 1.27 -1.87 4.71
N ARG A 55 2.14 -2.13 5.69
CA ARG A 55 1.77 -2.86 6.92
C ARG A 55 0.64 -2.14 7.64
N ARG A 56 0.71 -0.81 7.71
CA ARG A 56 -0.33 -0.01 8.35
C ARG A 56 -1.67 -0.12 7.63
N ALA A 57 -1.71 -0.01 6.30
CA ALA A 57 -2.93 -0.17 5.52
C ALA A 57 -3.63 -1.50 5.84
N ILE A 58 -2.86 -2.59 5.88
CA ILE A 58 -3.38 -3.92 6.20
C ILE A 58 -3.87 -4.00 7.65
N ARG A 59 -3.11 -3.47 8.62
CA ARG A 59 -3.53 -3.43 10.04
C ARG A 59 -4.81 -2.62 10.26
N LEU A 60 -5.08 -1.61 9.42
CA LEU A 60 -6.30 -0.81 9.45
C LEU A 60 -7.49 -1.49 8.72
N GLY A 61 -7.28 -2.68 8.14
CA GLY A 61 -8.34 -3.49 7.55
C GLY A 61 -8.34 -3.56 6.02
N ASN A 62 -7.39 -2.92 5.32
CA ASN A 62 -7.28 -3.11 3.87
C ASN A 62 -6.62 -4.46 3.57
N GLU A 63 -7.47 -5.46 3.44
CA GLU A 63 -7.03 -6.84 3.23
C GLU A 63 -7.20 -7.28 1.76
N ASN A 64 -7.32 -6.32 0.84
CA ASN A 64 -7.48 -6.56 -0.59
C ASN A 64 -6.17 -7.06 -1.23
N TYR A 65 -5.89 -8.35 -1.15
CA TYR A 65 -4.67 -8.96 -1.70
C TYR A 65 -4.39 -8.54 -3.16
N PRO A 66 -5.33 -8.64 -4.12
CA PRO A 66 -5.09 -8.21 -5.50
C PRO A 66 -4.61 -6.75 -5.63
N LEU A 67 -5.12 -5.84 -4.80
CA LEU A 67 -4.69 -4.43 -4.83
C LEU A 67 -3.20 -4.28 -4.53
N PHE A 68 -2.66 -5.01 -3.56
CA PHE A 68 -1.23 -4.97 -3.23
C PHE A 68 -0.39 -5.82 -4.19
N ALA A 69 -0.94 -6.95 -4.66
CA ALA A 69 -0.26 -7.87 -5.57
C ALA A 69 -0.08 -7.27 -6.97
N ASP A 70 -1.06 -6.52 -7.48
CA ASP A 70 -1.09 -6.13 -8.90
C ASP A 70 -0.77 -4.65 -9.13
N SER A 71 -0.68 -3.83 -8.07
CA SER A 71 -0.36 -2.40 -8.21
C SER A 71 1.07 -2.19 -8.71
N SER A 72 1.20 -1.62 -9.91
CA SER A 72 2.49 -1.23 -10.49
C SER A 72 3.23 -0.14 -9.70
N LYS A 73 2.51 0.59 -8.83
CA LYS A 73 3.13 1.61 -7.96
C LYS A 73 4.01 0.98 -6.88
N LEU A 74 3.79 -0.30 -6.59
CA LEU A 74 4.57 -1.07 -5.62
C LEU A 74 5.66 -1.92 -6.27
N ASP A 75 5.92 -1.76 -7.58
CA ASP A 75 6.89 -2.59 -8.31
C ASP A 75 8.30 -2.50 -7.73
N ARG A 76 8.68 -1.33 -7.20
CA ARG A 76 9.98 -1.16 -6.52
C ARG A 76 10.12 -1.95 -5.22
N LEU A 77 9.02 -2.42 -4.63
CA LEU A 77 9.05 -3.23 -3.41
C LEU A 77 9.08 -4.73 -3.71
N ARG A 78 8.91 -5.17 -4.96
CA ARG A 78 8.77 -6.61 -5.30
C ARG A 78 9.98 -7.45 -4.90
N SER A 79 11.17 -6.85 -4.88
CA SER A 79 12.41 -7.48 -4.42
C SER A 79 12.67 -7.31 -2.92
N ASP A 80 11.85 -6.53 -2.19
CA ASP A 80 12.01 -6.35 -0.75
C ASP A 80 11.44 -7.59 -0.01
N PRO A 81 12.26 -8.33 0.76
CA PRO A 81 11.81 -9.54 1.43
C PRO A 81 10.66 -9.27 2.41
N ARG A 82 10.64 -8.09 3.06
CA ARG A 82 9.58 -7.70 3.99
C ARG A 82 8.23 -7.55 3.26
N PHE A 83 8.26 -7.06 2.02
CA PHE A 83 7.04 -6.93 1.21
C PHE A 83 6.55 -8.29 0.70
N GLN A 84 7.47 -9.18 0.33
CA GLN A 84 7.12 -10.56 -0.06
C GLN A 84 6.46 -11.34 1.08
N GLU A 85 6.97 -11.20 2.30
CA GLU A 85 6.35 -11.77 3.51
C GLU A 85 4.93 -11.22 3.73
N ILE A 86 4.75 -9.90 3.61
CA ILE A 86 3.44 -9.26 3.73
C ILE A 86 2.44 -9.83 2.70
N LEU A 87 2.85 -9.92 1.42
CA LEU A 87 1.97 -10.44 0.37
C LEU A 87 1.60 -11.91 0.59
N THR A 88 2.54 -12.71 1.09
CA THR A 88 2.31 -14.12 1.39
C THR A 88 1.24 -14.28 2.47
N GLU A 89 1.38 -13.55 3.57
CA GLU A 89 0.41 -13.59 4.66
C GLU A 89 -0.95 -13.01 4.24
N LEU A 90 -0.94 -11.88 3.54
CA LEU A 90 -2.16 -11.25 3.06
C LEU A 90 -2.93 -12.16 2.09
N LYS A 91 -2.24 -12.88 1.20
CA LYS A 91 -2.84 -13.87 0.29
C LYS A 91 -3.54 -14.98 1.07
N ARG A 92 -2.89 -15.52 2.11
CA ARG A 92 -3.46 -16.55 2.97
C ARG A 92 -4.77 -16.07 3.60
N LEU A 93 -4.76 -14.88 4.21
CA LEU A 93 -5.94 -14.27 4.84
C LEU A 93 -7.07 -13.97 3.86
N TRP A 94 -6.73 -13.61 2.62
CA TRP A 94 -7.70 -13.37 1.54
C TRP A 94 -8.36 -14.67 1.07
N ASP A 95 -7.57 -15.71 0.80
CA ASP A 95 -8.04 -17.03 0.37
C ASP A 95 -8.95 -17.66 1.43
N GLU A 96 -8.57 -17.58 2.71
CA GLU A 96 -9.37 -18.09 3.84
C GLU A 96 -10.73 -17.41 3.97
N ARG A 97 -10.80 -16.09 3.76
CA ARG A 97 -12.08 -15.37 3.78
C ARG A 97 -12.98 -15.79 2.64
N ARG A 98 -12.45 -15.83 1.43
CA ARG A 98 -13.22 -16.24 0.25
C ARG A 98 -13.79 -17.64 0.42
N ALA A 99 -13.03 -18.56 1.02
CA ALA A 99 -13.51 -19.89 1.34
C ALA A 99 -14.65 -19.87 2.37
N ARG A 100 -14.55 -19.06 3.44
CA ARG A 100 -15.62 -18.91 4.44
C ARG A 100 -16.90 -18.32 3.85
N ASP A 101 -16.77 -17.26 3.05
CA ASP A 101 -17.91 -16.59 2.43
C ASP A 101 -18.65 -17.53 1.45
N GLN A 102 -17.94 -18.46 0.82
CA GLN A 102 -18.52 -19.46 -0.08
C GLN A 102 -19.28 -20.57 0.66
N VAL A 103 -18.93 -20.86 1.92
CA VAL A 103 -19.58 -21.87 2.78
C VAL A 103 -20.80 -21.30 3.51
N GLY A 104 -20.85 -19.99 3.76
CA GLY A 104 -21.98 -19.33 4.46
C GLY A 104 -23.25 -19.11 3.62
N ILE A 105 -23.28 -19.52 2.35
CA ILE A 105 -24.41 -19.36 1.42
C ILE A 105 -25.03 -20.74 1.06
N ALA A 106 -24.68 -21.80 1.78
CA ALA A 106 -25.27 -23.14 1.67
C ALA A 106 -26.12 -23.46 2.91
#